data_AF-A0A821N135-F1
#
_entry.id   AF-A0A821N135-F1
#
_cell.length_a   1.000
_cell.length_b   1.000
_cell.length_c   1.000
_cell.angle_alpha   90.00
_cell.angle_beta   90.00
_cell.angle_gamma   90.00
#
_symmetry.space_group_name_H-M   'P 1'
#
loop_
_entity.id
_entity.type
_entity.pdbx_description
1 polymer ?
#
loop_
_entity_poly.entity_id
_entity_poly.type
_entity_poly.pdbx_seq_one_letter_code
_entity_poly.pdbx_strand_id
1 'polypeptide(L)'
;MDHPCAFDELFAIISYTPDLRYLKFLSVTSRKVNIRNIKPMILPNLTHLSIHIYRKMSFNVFEIFISKLNSKIKVLSLTIELEDIAYLDANRWENFILTKLPQLEKFYFKYTAYFAEDYQTPMYFRQRDQLVSSFWLQRGWILEIEVEF
;
A
#
# COMPACT_ATOMS: atom_id res chain seq x y z
N MET A 1 -19.07 -3.52 -6.86
CA MET A 1 -18.93 -4.76 -6.06
C MET A 1 -17.45 -5.02 -5.91
N ASP A 2 -16.91 -4.84 -4.72
CA ASP A 2 -15.51 -5.18 -4.45
C ASP A 2 -15.45 -6.65 -4.05
N HIS A 3 -14.96 -7.49 -4.97
CA HIS A 3 -14.81 -8.92 -4.69
C HIS A 3 -13.51 -9.16 -3.91
N PRO A 4 -13.56 -9.87 -2.78
CA PRO A 4 -12.36 -10.29 -2.09
C PRO A 4 -11.51 -11.17 -3.01
N CYS A 5 -10.31 -10.72 -3.36
CA CYS A 5 -9.42 -11.42 -4.28
C CYS A 5 -8.15 -11.83 -3.54
N ALA A 6 -7.82 -13.12 -3.59
CA ALA A 6 -6.53 -13.60 -3.09
C ALA A 6 -5.40 -13.20 -4.04
N PHE A 7 -4.16 -13.10 -3.55
CA PHE A 7 -3.04 -12.68 -4.40
C PHE A 7 -2.86 -13.58 -5.61
N ASP A 8 -2.90 -14.90 -5.44
CA ASP A 8 -2.80 -15.86 -6.54
C ASP A 8 -3.85 -15.65 -7.63
N GLU A 9 -5.10 -15.37 -7.25
CA GLU A 9 -6.17 -15.03 -8.20
C GLU A 9 -5.90 -13.70 -8.91
N LEU A 10 -5.46 -12.68 -8.17
CA LEU A 10 -5.09 -11.38 -8.73
C LEU A 10 -3.94 -11.55 -9.75
N PHE A 11 -2.89 -12.29 -9.38
CA PHE A 11 -1.75 -12.60 -10.23
C PHE A 11 -2.18 -13.39 -11.47
N ALA A 12 -3.13 -14.31 -11.36
CA ALA A 12 -3.70 -15.00 -12.51
C ALA A 12 -4.44 -14.03 -13.44
N ILE A 13 -5.33 -13.18 -12.92
CA ILE A 13 -6.11 -12.22 -13.71
C ILE A 13 -5.20 -11.23 -14.43
N ILE A 14 -4.24 -10.63 -13.71
CA ILE A 14 -3.34 -9.64 -14.32
C ILE A 14 -2.41 -10.26 -15.37
N SER A 15 -2.18 -11.59 -15.33
CA SER A 15 -1.36 -12.29 -16.33
C SER A 15 -1.99 -12.31 -17.72
N TYR A 16 -3.31 -12.24 -17.79
CA TYR A 16 -4.07 -12.17 -19.04
C TYR A 16 -4.38 -10.73 -19.47
N THR A 17 -3.84 -9.71 -18.78
CA THR A 17 -4.11 -8.29 -19.09
C THR A 17 -2.80 -7.49 -19.22
N PRO A 18 -1.95 -7.78 -20.22
CA PRO A 18 -0.63 -7.15 -20.37
C PRO A 18 -0.70 -5.62 -20.60
N ASP A 19 -1.81 -5.12 -21.13
CA ASP A 19 -2.04 -3.70 -21.40
C ASP A 19 -2.74 -2.95 -20.25
N LEU A 20 -2.87 -3.59 -19.09
CA LEU A 20 -3.50 -3.00 -17.91
C LEU A 20 -2.79 -1.71 -17.52
N ARG A 21 -3.52 -0.59 -17.53
CA ARG A 21 -3.01 0.73 -17.14
C ARG A 21 -3.37 1.13 -15.71
N TYR A 22 -4.52 0.64 -15.26
CA TYR A 22 -5.13 0.95 -13.98
C TYR A 22 -5.52 -0.35 -13.29
N LEU A 23 -4.99 -0.57 -12.10
CA LEU A 23 -5.38 -1.68 -11.23
C LEU A 23 -5.94 -1.10 -9.94
N LYS A 24 -7.20 -1.40 -9.65
CA LYS A 24 -7.81 -1.18 -8.34
C LYS A 24 -8.27 -2.51 -7.79
N PHE A 25 -7.90 -2.81 -6.54
CA PHE A 25 -8.40 -4.01 -5.89
C PHE A 25 -8.51 -3.86 -4.37
N LEU A 26 -9.38 -4.69 -3.81
CA LEU A 26 -9.60 -4.86 -2.39
C LEU A 26 -8.77 -6.04 -1.89
N SER A 27 -7.79 -5.77 -1.03
CA SER A 27 -6.98 -6.81 -0.40
C SER A 27 -7.75 -7.41 0.77
N VAL A 28 -8.22 -8.64 0.58
CA VAL A 28 -8.98 -9.40 1.57
C VAL A 28 -8.24 -10.70 1.85
N THR A 29 -7.13 -10.62 2.58
CA THR A 29 -6.30 -11.83 2.78
C THR A 29 -6.93 -12.77 3.82
N SER A 30 -7.46 -13.91 3.35
CA SER A 30 -7.89 -15.05 4.19
C SER A 30 -7.00 -16.29 4.03
N ARG A 31 -6.10 -16.34 3.04
CA ARG A 31 -5.23 -17.50 2.76
C ARG A 31 -3.75 -17.14 2.90
N LYS A 32 -2.96 -18.02 3.52
CA LYS A 32 -1.49 -17.91 3.66
C LYS A 32 -0.79 -18.13 2.31
N VAL A 33 -1.00 -17.24 1.34
CA VAL A 33 -0.26 -17.29 0.08
C VAL A 33 1.15 -16.79 0.35
N ASN A 34 2.16 -17.63 0.08
CA ASN A 34 3.55 -17.21 0.16
C ASN A 34 3.91 -16.38 -1.08
N ILE A 35 3.68 -15.07 -0.98
CA ILE A 35 3.93 -14.09 -2.06
C ILE A 35 5.36 -14.16 -2.61
N ARG A 36 6.34 -14.65 -1.84
CA ARG A 36 7.72 -14.82 -2.28
C ARG A 36 7.82 -15.80 -3.46
N ASN A 37 6.97 -16.82 -3.51
CA ASN A 37 7.01 -17.85 -4.56
C ASN A 37 6.42 -17.39 -5.90
N ILE A 38 5.71 -16.27 -5.93
CA ILE A 38 4.82 -15.88 -7.06
C ILE A 38 5.45 -15.58 -8.44
N LYS A 39 6.76 -15.63 -8.75
CA LYS A 39 7.32 -15.05 -10.01
C LYS A 39 7.00 -13.55 -10.26
N PRO A 40 7.97 -12.76 -10.75
CA PRO A 40 7.69 -11.39 -11.19
C PRO A 40 6.78 -11.36 -12.42
N MET A 41 5.99 -10.31 -12.54
CA MET A 41 5.19 -9.99 -13.71
C MET A 41 5.68 -8.68 -14.30
N ILE A 42 5.55 -8.53 -15.61
CA ILE A 42 5.92 -7.31 -16.31
C ILE A 42 4.62 -6.66 -16.75
N LEU A 43 4.22 -5.60 -16.04
CA LEU A 43 3.07 -4.77 -16.39
C LEU A 43 3.59 -3.40 -16.83
N PRO A 44 4.13 -3.28 -18.06
CA PRO A 44 4.87 -2.09 -18.49
C PRO A 44 3.96 -0.86 -18.61
N ASN A 45 2.67 -1.09 -18.84
CA ASN A 45 1.64 -0.06 -19.02
C ASN A 45 0.94 0.32 -17.71
N LEU A 46 1.15 -0.44 -16.63
CA LEU A 46 0.52 -0.17 -15.34
C LEU A 46 1.13 1.08 -14.73
N THR A 47 0.32 2.12 -14.64
CA THR A 47 0.71 3.45 -14.15
C THR A 47 -0.08 3.86 -12.93
N HIS A 48 -1.25 3.27 -12.71
CA HIS A 48 -2.12 3.61 -11.60
C HIS A 48 -2.44 2.35 -10.80
N LEU A 49 -2.18 2.42 -9.50
CA LEU A 49 -2.45 1.35 -8.56
C LEU A 49 -3.24 1.90 -7.38
N SER A 50 -4.40 1.33 -7.12
CA SER A 50 -5.24 1.64 -5.96
C SER A 50 -5.48 0.35 -5.17
N ILE A 51 -5.10 0.36 -3.90
CA ILE A 51 -5.23 -0.80 -3.01
C ILE A 51 -5.99 -0.37 -1.77
N HIS A 52 -7.04 -1.10 -1.45
CA HIS A 52 -7.72 -0.97 -0.17
C HIS A 52 -7.45 -2.22 0.66
N ILE A 53 -6.76 -2.04 1.78
CA ILE A 53 -6.33 -3.11 2.67
C ILE A 53 -7.20 -3.11 3.91
N TYR A 54 -8.10 -4.09 4.00
CA TYR A 54 -8.98 -4.25 5.17
C TYR A 54 -8.34 -5.07 6.28
N ARG A 55 -7.60 -6.16 5.99
CA ARG A 55 -6.97 -7.02 7.04
C ARG A 55 -5.75 -7.79 6.51
N LYS A 56 -4.75 -7.97 7.39
CA LYS A 56 -3.66 -8.98 7.30
C LYS A 56 -2.64 -8.85 6.15
N MET A 57 -2.49 -7.68 5.55
CA MET A 57 -1.34 -7.40 4.68
C MET A 57 -0.36 -6.51 5.43
N SER A 58 0.77 -7.08 5.85
CA SER A 58 1.82 -6.28 6.47
C SER A 58 2.58 -5.47 5.44
N PHE A 59 3.27 -4.42 5.88
CA PHE A 59 4.10 -3.61 4.97
C PHE A 59 5.11 -4.46 4.19
N ASN A 60 5.74 -5.45 4.83
CA ASN A 60 6.65 -6.39 4.18
C ASN A 60 6.00 -7.12 2.98
N VAL A 61 4.74 -7.55 3.14
CA VAL A 61 4.00 -8.24 2.07
C VAL A 61 3.70 -7.26 0.93
N PHE A 62 3.32 -6.03 1.27
CA PHE A 62 3.11 -4.96 0.30
C PHE A 62 4.37 -4.63 -0.51
N GLU A 63 5.53 -4.50 0.12
CA GLU A 63 6.78 -4.23 -0.58
C GLU A 63 7.13 -5.33 -1.59
N ILE A 64 6.94 -6.60 -1.18
CA ILE A 64 7.16 -7.74 -2.07
C ILE A 64 6.17 -7.71 -3.23
N PHE A 65 4.90 -7.43 -2.96
CA PHE A 65 3.86 -7.32 -4.00
C PHE A 65 4.24 -6.29 -5.05
N ILE A 66 4.53 -5.06 -4.65
CA ILE A 66 4.90 -3.98 -5.57
C ILE A 66 6.17 -4.33 -6.35
N SER A 67 7.17 -4.92 -5.68
CA SER A 67 8.41 -5.36 -6.32
C SER A 67 8.17 -6.44 -7.40
N LYS A 68 7.07 -7.18 -7.33
CA LYS A 68 6.71 -8.20 -8.32
C LYS A 68 6.01 -7.64 -9.56
N LEU A 69 5.41 -6.44 -9.51
CA LEU A 69 4.67 -5.88 -10.65
C LEU A 69 5.59 -5.33 -11.76
N ASN A 70 6.86 -5.04 -11.42
CA ASN A 70 7.86 -4.44 -12.32
C ASN A 70 7.28 -3.34 -13.24
N SER A 71 6.51 -2.44 -12.63
CA SER A 71 5.69 -1.45 -13.32
C SER A 71 6.16 -0.02 -13.04
N LYS A 72 5.91 0.88 -13.99
CA LYS A 72 6.22 2.30 -13.89
C LYS A 72 5.07 3.08 -13.24
N ILE A 73 4.78 2.75 -11.98
CA ILE A 73 3.66 3.35 -11.25
C ILE A 73 3.92 4.85 -11.07
N LYS A 74 2.95 5.65 -11.53
CA LYS A 74 2.89 7.10 -11.40
C LYS A 74 1.91 7.55 -10.32
N VAL A 75 0.85 6.77 -10.09
CA VAL A 75 -0.16 7.05 -9.07
C VAL A 75 -0.34 5.84 -8.18
N LEU A 76 -0.10 6.03 -6.89
CA LEU A 76 -0.38 5.05 -5.85
C LEU A 76 -1.45 5.61 -4.92
N SER A 77 -2.55 4.88 -4.77
CA SER A 77 -3.59 5.16 -3.80
C SER A 77 -3.69 3.98 -2.85
N LEU A 78 -3.63 4.25 -1.55
CA LEU A 78 -3.61 3.24 -0.52
C LEU A 78 -4.57 3.63 0.59
N THR A 79 -5.53 2.77 0.87
CA THR A 79 -6.43 2.90 2.01
C THR A 79 -6.20 1.71 2.93
N ILE A 80 -5.96 1.97 4.21
CA ILE A 80 -5.52 0.98 5.18
C ILE A 80 -6.44 1.03 6.39
N GLU A 81 -7.01 -0.11 6.76
CA GLU A 81 -7.93 -0.26 7.88
C GLU A 81 -7.45 -1.39 8.81
N LEU A 82 -6.27 -1.23 9.41
CA LEU A 82 -5.59 -2.29 10.17
C LEU A 82 -4.58 -1.74 11.17
N GLU A 83 -4.16 -2.59 12.09
CA GLU A 83 -3.27 -2.23 13.23
C GLU A 83 -1.77 -2.25 12.89
N ASP A 84 -1.36 -2.53 11.64
CA ASP A 84 0.07 -2.57 11.28
C ASP A 84 0.66 -1.15 11.21
N ILE A 85 1.22 -0.72 12.34
CA ILE A 85 1.89 0.57 12.49
C ILE A 85 3.08 0.77 11.56
N ALA A 86 3.62 -0.28 10.94
CA ALA A 86 4.73 -0.14 9.99
C ALA A 86 4.36 0.73 8.77
N TYR A 87 3.07 0.88 8.48
CA TYR A 87 2.57 1.80 7.44
C TYR A 87 2.64 3.27 7.82
N LEU A 88 2.89 3.59 9.09
CA LEU A 88 3.04 4.97 9.58
C LEU A 88 4.51 5.41 9.64
N ASP A 89 5.47 4.54 9.31
CA ASP A 89 6.90 4.88 9.27
C ASP A 89 7.23 5.66 7.99
N ALA A 90 7.42 6.98 8.13
CA ALA A 90 7.69 7.86 7.01
C ALA A 90 9.05 7.59 6.35
N ASN A 91 10.08 7.24 7.13
CA ASN A 91 11.42 6.96 6.60
C ASN A 91 11.40 5.70 5.75
N ARG A 92 10.64 4.69 6.20
CA ARG A 92 10.44 3.46 5.44
C ARG A 92 9.73 3.72 4.12
N TRP A 93 8.68 4.53 4.14
CA TRP A 93 7.99 4.95 2.91
C TRP A 93 8.91 5.73 1.97
N GLU A 94 9.67 6.69 2.47
CA GLU A 94 10.62 7.46 1.67
C GLU A 94 11.63 6.54 0.96
N ASN A 95 12.27 5.65 1.71
CA ASN A 95 13.20 4.65 1.17
C ASN A 95 12.53 3.72 0.14
N PHE A 96 11.33 3.24 0.44
CA PHE A 96 10.59 2.37 -0.45
C PHE A 96 10.26 3.07 -1.77
N ILE A 97 9.79 4.31 -1.71
CA ILE A 97 9.39 5.08 -2.88
C ILE A 97 10.61 5.42 -3.74
N LEU A 98 11.70 5.88 -3.14
CA LEU A 98 12.94 6.17 -3.86
C LEU A 98 13.51 4.94 -4.57
N THR A 99 13.40 3.76 -3.96
CA THR A 99 14.02 2.53 -4.48
C THR A 99 13.11 1.70 -5.40
N LYS A 100 11.80 1.69 -5.16
CA LYS A 100 10.84 0.82 -5.86
C LYS A 100 9.86 1.58 -6.75
N LEU A 101 9.61 2.85 -6.45
CA LEU A 101 8.63 3.68 -7.17
C LEU A 101 9.24 5.03 -7.61
N PRO A 102 10.38 5.03 -8.33
CA PRO A 102 11.08 6.27 -8.67
C PRO A 102 10.30 7.19 -9.62
N GLN A 103 9.27 6.67 -10.29
CA GLN A 103 8.40 7.42 -11.20
C GLN A 103 7.08 7.86 -10.54
N LEU A 104 6.95 7.71 -9.22
CA LEU A 104 5.72 8.07 -8.51
C LEU A 104 5.53 9.59 -8.51
N GLU A 105 4.45 10.04 -9.11
CA GLU A 105 4.07 11.45 -9.23
C GLU A 105 3.03 11.82 -8.17
N LYS A 106 2.10 10.90 -7.87
CA LYS A 106 1.02 11.11 -6.90
C LYS A 106 0.94 9.95 -5.92
N PHE A 107 0.86 10.30 -4.64
CA PHE A 107 0.62 9.36 -3.56
C PHE A 107 -0.57 9.84 -2.73
N TYR A 108 -1.56 8.97 -2.62
CA TYR A 108 -2.73 9.15 -1.77
C TYR A 108 -2.69 8.06 -0.71
N PHE A 109 -2.58 8.45 0.55
CA PHE A 109 -2.49 7.51 1.66
C PHE A 109 -3.55 7.84 2.68
N LYS A 110 -4.45 6.90 2.93
CA LYS A 110 -5.45 6.96 4.00
C LYS A 110 -5.20 5.80 4.96
N TYR A 111 -5.01 6.11 6.23
CA TYR A 111 -4.85 5.13 7.29
C TYR A 111 -5.90 5.35 8.36
N THR A 112 -6.69 4.32 8.64
CA THR A 112 -7.72 4.30 9.68
C THR A 112 -7.29 3.33 10.77
N ALA A 113 -7.08 3.85 11.97
CA ALA A 113 -6.84 3.04 13.17
C ALA A 113 -8.17 2.75 13.89
N TYR A 114 -8.44 1.48 14.18
CA TYR A 114 -9.54 1.06 15.05
C TYR A 114 -9.00 0.81 16.45
N PHE A 115 -9.55 1.50 17.45
CA PHE A 115 -9.23 1.25 18.86
C PHE A 115 -10.42 0.57 19.55
N ALA A 116 -10.19 -0.56 20.22
CA ALA A 116 -11.18 -1.05 21.18
C ALA A 116 -11.11 -0.16 22.43
N GLU A 117 -12.28 0.22 22.98
CA GLU A 117 -12.48 1.21 24.07
C GLU A 117 -11.57 1.00 25.30
N ASP A 118 -11.03 -0.21 25.49
CA ASP A 118 -10.23 -0.61 26.65
C ASP A 118 -8.71 -0.34 26.50
N TYR A 119 -8.23 0.00 25.31
CA TYR A 119 -6.81 0.25 25.08
C TYR A 119 -6.51 1.74 25.12
N GLN A 120 -5.67 2.15 26.09
CA GLN A 120 -5.09 3.48 26.17
C GLN A 120 -4.64 3.92 24.77
N THR A 121 -5.03 5.14 24.39
CA THR A 121 -4.66 5.77 23.12
C THR A 121 -3.18 5.53 22.87
N PRO A 122 -2.78 4.85 21.78
CA PRO A 122 -1.40 4.44 21.67
C PRO A 122 -0.50 5.68 21.69
N MET A 123 0.58 5.63 22.47
CA MET A 123 1.62 6.66 22.58
C MET A 123 2.20 7.12 21.22
N TYR A 124 1.89 6.43 20.13
CA TYR A 124 2.50 6.55 18.81
C TYR A 124 2.00 7.72 17.96
N PHE A 125 0.86 8.35 18.28
CA PHE A 125 0.49 9.63 17.62
C PHE A 125 1.47 10.77 17.90
N ARG A 126 2.43 10.58 18.83
CA ARG A 126 3.58 11.49 19.00
C ARG A 126 4.58 11.47 17.84
N GLN A 127 4.42 10.59 16.85
CA GLN A 127 5.29 10.53 15.66
C GLN A 127 4.76 11.33 14.45
N ARG A 128 3.77 12.23 14.64
CA ARG A 128 3.33 13.20 13.61
C ARG A 128 4.48 13.97 12.96
N ASP A 129 5.62 14.08 13.62
CA ASP A 129 6.81 14.78 13.15
C ASP A 129 7.61 14.01 12.07
N GLN A 130 7.20 12.80 11.66
CA GLN A 130 7.98 12.03 10.68
C GLN A 130 7.72 12.44 9.21
N LEU A 131 6.62 13.14 8.92
CA LEU A 131 6.24 13.58 7.56
C LEU A 131 6.71 15.00 7.23
N VAL A 132 7.73 15.49 7.95
CA VAL A 132 8.26 16.85 7.79
C VAL A 132 9.60 16.89 7.05
N SER A 133 10.11 15.74 6.59
CA SER A 133 11.33 15.72 5.77
C SER A 133 11.10 16.51 4.47
N SER A 134 12.18 17.06 3.91
CA SER A 134 12.11 17.82 2.65
C SER A 134 11.50 17.00 1.52
N PHE A 135 11.69 15.68 1.53
CA PHE A 135 11.06 14.74 0.59
C PHE A 135 9.53 14.86 0.61
N TRP A 136 8.90 14.81 1.78
CA TRP A 136 7.44 14.87 1.92
C TRP A 136 6.91 16.27 1.59
N LEU A 137 7.57 17.30 2.10
CA LEU A 137 7.17 18.69 1.90
C LEU A 137 7.23 19.12 0.43
N GLN A 138 8.28 18.73 -0.30
CA GLN A 138 8.43 19.08 -1.72
C GLN A 138 7.41 18.38 -2.63
N ARG A 139 6.98 17.17 -2.27
CA ARG A 139 6.03 16.39 -3.07
C ARG A 139 4.57 16.82 -2.86
N GLY A 140 4.27 17.46 -1.73
CA GLY A 140 2.92 17.97 -1.45
C GLY A 140 1.84 16.89 -1.51
N TRP A 141 2.19 15.65 -1.17
CA TRP A 141 1.29 14.51 -1.27
C TRP A 141 0.25 14.50 -0.15
N ILE A 142 -0.90 13.88 -0.43
CA ILE A 142 -2.06 13.88 0.47
C ILE A 142 -1.98 12.65 1.36
N LEU A 143 -1.86 12.90 2.66
CA LEU A 143 -1.76 11.89 3.70
C LEU A 143 -2.87 12.15 4.72
N GLU A 144 -3.79 11.22 4.83
CA GLU A 144 -4.94 11.25 5.73
C GLU A 144 -4.76 10.15 6.79
N ILE A 145 -4.80 10.53 8.05
CA ILE A 145 -4.75 9.60 9.17
C ILE A 145 -6.00 9.84 10.01
N GLU A 146 -6.90 8.87 10.00
CA GLU A 146 -8.14 8.86 10.74
C GLU A 146 -8.02 7.92 11.94
N VAL A 147 -8.64 8.32 13.04
CA VAL A 147 -8.72 7.54 14.27
C VAL A 147 -10.18 7.31 14.57
N GLU A 148 -10.60 6.06 14.50
CA GLU A 148 -11.96 5.64 14.83
C GLU A 148 -11.92 4.97 16.22
N PHE A 149 -12.75 5.52 17.12
CA PHE A 149 -12.98 5.04 18.49
C PHE A 149 -14.25 4.19 18.52
#